data_AF-A0A2E3EGY7-F1
#
_entry.id   AF-A0A2E3EGY7-F1
#
_cell.length_a   1.000
_cell.length_b   1.000
_cell.length_c   1.000
_cell.angle_alpha   90.00
_cell.angle_beta   90.00
_cell.angle_gamma   90.00
#
_symmetry.space_group_name_H-M   'P 1'
#
loop_
_entity.id
_entity.type
_entity.pdbx_description
1 polymer ?
#
loop_
_entity_poly.entity_id
_entity_poly.type
_entity_poly.pdbx_seq_one_letter_code
_entity_poly.pdbx_strand_id
1 'polypeptide(L)'
;MQTEIDTAEIVVCIGLLGVCVLSVTSDSPDTITGDIENWGTDDWHDRLPRHVKPEEGVYTIKAEVTYLEDIDECKYNILETSWKGKAN
;
A
#
# COMPACT_ATOMS: atom_id res chain seq x y z
N MET A 1 -20.34 8.24 -9.85
CA MET A 1 -19.09 8.53 -9.11
C MET A 1 -19.34 8.38 -7.62
N GLN A 2 -18.89 7.27 -7.06
CA GLN A 2 -18.95 6.97 -5.64
C GLN A 2 -17.55 7.06 -5.07
N THR A 3 -17.43 7.72 -3.92
CA THR A 3 -16.17 7.90 -3.21
C THR A 3 -16.29 7.26 -1.85
N GLU A 4 -15.32 6.41 -1.51
CA GLU A 4 -15.25 5.72 -0.22
C GLU A 4 -13.84 5.77 0.37
N ILE A 5 -13.75 5.47 1.66
CA ILE A 5 -12.46 5.33 2.33
C ILE A 5 -12.13 3.85 2.39
N ASP A 6 -10.98 3.48 1.85
CA ASP A 6 -10.45 2.13 1.96
C ASP A 6 -9.08 2.13 2.63
N THR A 7 -8.77 1.00 3.27
CA THR A 7 -7.50 0.79 3.96
C THR A 7 -6.83 -0.47 3.41
N ALA A 8 -5.59 -0.32 2.96
CA ALA A 8 -4.72 -1.42 2.57
C ALA A 8 -3.61 -1.64 3.60
N GLU A 9 -3.38 -2.91 3.92
CA GLU A 9 -2.26 -3.38 4.71
C GLU A 9 -1.29 -4.16 3.80
N ILE A 10 -0.03 -3.75 3.85
CA ILE A 10 1.04 -4.32 3.04
C ILE A 10 2.07 -4.89 4.02
N VAL A 11 2.18 -6.21 4.07
CA VAL A 11 3.21 -6.87 4.85
C VAL A 11 4.48 -6.86 4.03
N VAL A 12 5.53 -6.22 4.54
CA VAL A 12 6.79 -6.05 3.83
C VAL A 12 7.97 -6.35 4.74
N CYS A 13 9.07 -6.79 4.13
CA CYS A 13 10.40 -6.74 4.72
C CYS A 13 11.22 -5.68 3.98
N ILE A 14 11.61 -4.63 4.71
CA ILE A 14 12.30 -3.47 4.18
C ILE A 14 13.69 -3.36 4.80
N GLY A 15 14.70 -3.07 3.99
CA GLY A 15 16.06 -2.93 4.47
C GLY A 15 17.02 -2.32 3.46
N LEU A 16 18.30 -2.37 3.79
CA LEU A 16 19.37 -1.74 3.00
C LEU A 16 19.43 -2.22 1.54
N LEU A 17 19.05 -3.48 1.30
CA LEU A 17 19.20 -4.13 0.01
C LEU A 17 17.93 -4.10 -0.85
N GLY A 18 16.80 -3.62 -0.32
CA GLY A 18 15.55 -3.66 -1.07
C GLY A 18 14.29 -3.70 -0.20
N VAL A 19 13.17 -3.81 -0.91
CA VAL A 19 11.83 -4.06 -0.38
C VAL A 19 11.40 -5.45 -0.85
N CYS A 20 10.89 -6.26 0.07
CA CYS A 20 10.22 -7.52 -0.26
C CYS A 20 8.77 -7.44 0.20
N VAL A 21 7.83 -7.45 -0.76
CA VAL A 21 6.38 -7.48 -0.48
C VAL A 21 5.97 -8.92 -0.23
N LEU A 22 5.40 -9.17 0.94
CA LEU A 22 4.99 -10.50 1.40
C LEU A 22 3.49 -10.74 1.20
N SER A 23 2.67 -9.70 1.40
CA SER A 23 1.24 -9.72 1.08
C SER A 23 0.68 -8.31 0.97
N VAL A 24 -0.39 -8.17 0.18
CA VAL A 24 -1.21 -6.96 0.06
C VAL A 24 -2.65 -7.36 0.36
N THR A 25 -3.31 -6.68 1.29
CA THR A 25 -4.71 -6.92 1.64
C THR A 25 -5.43 -5.60 1.84
N SER A 26 -6.72 -5.53 1.52
CA SER A 26 -7.58 -4.39 1.84
C SER A 26 -8.92 -4.87 2.37
N ASP A 27 -9.67 -3.94 2.96
CA ASP A 27 -11.05 -4.18 3.36
C ASP A 27 -11.99 -4.34 2.15
N SER A 28 -11.63 -3.77 0.99
CA SER A 28 -12.36 -3.90 -0.29
C SER A 28 -11.44 -4.45 -1.40
N PRO A 29 -11.59 -5.72 -1.82
CA PRO A 29 -10.60 -6.44 -2.64
C PRO A 29 -10.40 -5.90 -4.07
N ASP A 30 -11.34 -5.11 -4.61
CA ASP A 30 -11.33 -4.62 -6.00
C ASP A 30 -11.01 -3.11 -6.10
N THR A 31 -10.11 -2.59 -5.26
CA THR A 31 -9.90 -1.13 -5.11
C THR A 31 -8.43 -0.70 -5.18
N ILE A 32 -7.88 -0.21 -4.07
CA ILE A 32 -6.52 0.30 -3.93
C ILE A 32 -5.47 -0.81 -4.13
N THR A 33 -5.83 -2.06 -3.84
CA THR A 33 -4.95 -3.23 -3.97
C THR A 33 -4.51 -3.45 -5.41
N GLY A 34 -5.42 -3.29 -6.37
CA GLY A 34 -5.09 -3.42 -7.79
C GLY A 34 -4.06 -2.39 -8.25
N ASP A 35 -4.09 -1.16 -7.74
CA ASP A 35 -3.04 -0.18 -8.06
C ASP A 35 -1.72 -0.50 -7.34
N ILE A 36 -1.78 -0.83 -6.05
CA ILE A 36 -0.60 -1.18 -5.24
C ILE A 36 0.16 -2.36 -5.85
N GLU A 37 -0.54 -3.38 -6.35
CA GLU A 37 0.06 -4.54 -7.00
C GLU A 37 0.78 -4.19 -8.31
N ASN A 38 0.42 -3.06 -8.94
CA ASN A 38 1.06 -2.55 -10.15
C ASN A 38 2.23 -1.58 -9.87
N TRP A 39 2.55 -1.28 -8.60
CA TRP A 39 3.65 -0.39 -8.25
C TRP A 39 5.01 -0.95 -8.69
N GLY A 40 5.83 -0.08 -9.28
CA GLY A 40 7.19 -0.40 -9.65
C GLY A 40 8.12 -0.46 -8.44
N THR A 41 9.30 -1.05 -8.62
CA THR A 41 10.34 -1.09 -7.57
C THR A 41 10.70 0.31 -7.04
N ASP A 42 10.71 1.32 -7.91
CA ASP A 42 11.00 2.70 -7.52
C ASP A 42 9.89 3.29 -6.62
N ASP A 43 8.61 3.04 -6.93
CA ASP A 43 7.47 3.45 -6.10
C ASP A 43 7.58 2.88 -4.68
N TRP A 44 7.94 1.59 -4.58
CA TRP A 44 8.14 0.94 -3.28
C TRP A 44 9.24 1.60 -2.46
N HIS A 45 10.34 1.98 -3.09
CA HIS A 45 11.46 2.64 -2.42
C HIS A 45 11.16 4.06 -1.95
N ASP A 46 10.35 4.79 -2.71
CA ASP A 46 10.00 6.18 -2.38
C ASP A 46 8.90 6.27 -1.32
N ARG A 47 7.98 5.29 -1.28
CA ARG A 47 6.80 5.32 -0.40
C ARG A 47 7.03 4.67 0.96
N LEU A 48 7.90 3.66 1.03
CA LEU A 48 8.17 2.93 2.27
C LEU A 48 9.22 3.62 3.15
N PRO A 49 9.14 3.46 4.48
CA PRO A 49 10.15 4.00 5.38
C PRO A 49 11.52 3.35 5.15
N ARG A 50 12.60 4.09 5.40
CA ARG A 50 13.97 3.59 5.27
C ARG A 50 14.44 2.97 6.59
N HIS A 51 15.02 1.77 6.50
CA HIS A 51 15.58 1.06 7.65
C HIS A 51 17.06 0.73 7.43
N VAL A 52 17.86 0.84 8.49
CA VAL A 52 19.32 0.56 8.46
C VAL A 52 19.64 -0.94 8.45
N LYS A 53 18.64 -1.78 8.73
CA LYS A 53 18.71 -3.24 8.73
C LYS A 53 17.37 -3.80 8.20
N PRO A 54 17.31 -5.04 7.68
CA PRO A 54 16.04 -5.66 7.33
C PRO A 54 15.08 -5.68 8.53
N GLU A 55 13.89 -5.12 8.34
CA GLU A 55 12.82 -5.08 9.31
C GLU A 55 11.53 -5.53 8.62
N GLU A 56 10.89 -6.55 9.18
CA GLU A 56 9.55 -6.98 8.76
C GLU A 56 8.51 -6.14 9.50
N GLY A 57 7.40 -5.82 8.84
CA GLY A 57 6.30 -5.09 9.45
C GLY A 57 5.15 -4.89 8.48
N VAL A 58 4.18 -4.12 8.95
CA VAL A 58 2.98 -3.77 8.19
C VAL A 58 3.03 -2.30 7.84
N TYR A 59 2.97 -2.00 6.55
CA TYR A 59 2.76 -0.66 6.04
C TYR A 59 1.28 -0.50 5.68
N THR A 60 0.60 0.43 6.34
CA THR A 60 -0.83 0.67 6.15
C THR A 60 -1.03 1.95 5.34
N ILE A 61 -1.85 1.87 4.31
CA ILE A 61 -2.28 3.01 3.49
C ILE A 61 -3.77 3.20 3.69
N LYS A 62 -4.16 4.40 4.08
CA LYS A 62 -5.56 4.84 4.08
C LYS A 62 -5.77 5.79 2.92
N ALA A 63 -6.71 5.49 2.04
CA ALA A 63 -6.96 6.29 0.87
C ALA A 63 -8.45 6.58 0.67
N GLU A 64 -8.71 7.68 -0.01
CA GLU A 64 -10.01 7.97 -0.61
C GLU A 64 -10.03 7.36 -2.01
N VAL A 65 -10.89 6.38 -2.25
CA VAL A 65 -11.05 5.69 -3.53
C VAL A 65 -12.29 6.22 -4.23
N THR A 66 -12.13 6.62 -5.48
CA THR A 66 -13.22 7.08 -6.34
C THR A 66 -13.37 6.11 -7.51
N TYR A 67 -14.55 5.50 -7.61
CA TYR A 67 -14.91 4.61 -8.69
C TYR A 67 -15.48 5.40 -9.88
N LEU A 68 -14.89 5.16 -11.05
CA LEU A 68 -15.35 5.70 -12.31
C LEU A 68 -16.16 4.62 -13.02
N GLU A 69 -17.47 4.59 -12.73
CA GLU A 69 -18.45 3.61 -13.23
C GLU A 69 -18.44 3.46 -14.76
N ASP A 70 -18.02 4.49 -15.48
CA ASP A 70 -18.01 4.52 -16.95
C ASP A 70 -16.82 3.78 -17.59
N ILE A 71 -15.75 3.50 -16.84
CA ILE A 71 -14.49 2.96 -17.40
C ILE A 71 -13.84 1.83 -16.59
N ASP A 72 -14.50 1.32 -15.55
CA ASP A 72 -13.96 0.26 -14.66
C ASP A 72 -12.56 0.59 -14.11
N GLU A 73 -12.30 1.89 -13.89
CA GLU A 73 -11.06 2.38 -13.29
C GLU A 73 -11.34 2.95 -11.90
N CYS A 74 -10.41 2.67 -10.99
CA CYS A 74 -10.37 3.29 -9.67
C CYS A 74 -9.26 4.35 -9.63
N LYS A 75 -9.57 5.52 -9.09
CA LYS A 75 -8.55 6.49 -8.69
C LYS A 75 -8.55 6.57 -7.18
N TYR A 76 -7.37 6.54 -6.57
CA TYR A 76 -7.27 6.76 -5.13
C TYR A 76 -6.35 7.93 -4.81
N ASN A 77 -6.64 8.58 -3.71
CA ASN A 77 -5.82 9.62 -3.11
C ASN A 77 -5.42 9.18 -1.71
N ILE A 78 -4.11 9.05 -1.47
CA ILE A 78 -3.58 8.67 -0.16
C ILE A 78 -3.88 9.79 0.83
N LEU A 79 -4.57 9.43 1.92
CA LEU A 79 -4.89 10.34 3.02
C LEU A 79 -3.84 10.21 4.13
N GLU A 80 -3.45 8.98 4.45
CA GLU A 80 -2.55 8.69 5.55
C GLU A 80 -1.76 7.41 5.26
N THR A 81 -0.52 7.37 5.75
CA THR A 81 0.31 6.16 5.74
C THR A 81 0.89 5.94 7.13
N SER A 82 1.06 4.68 7.51
CA SER A 82 1.69 4.32 8.79
C SER A 82 2.52 3.05 8.67
N TRP A 83 3.52 2.93 9.55
CA TRP A 83 4.38 1.76 9.65
C TRP A 83 4.30 1.16 11.04
N LYS A 84 4.14 -0.16 11.10
CA LYS A 84 4.22 -0.94 12.33
C LYS A 84 5.19 -2.10 12.12
N GLY A 85 6.40 -1.93 12.65
CA GLY A 85 7.40 -3.01 12.71
C GLY A 85 6.87 -4.22 13.47
N LYS A 86 7.28 -5.41 13.05
CA LYS A 86 6.99 -6.66 13.75
C LYS A 86 7.65 -6.62 15.13
N ALA A 87 6.86 -6.83 16.18
CA ALA A 87 7.41 -6.96 17.52
C ALA A 87 8.31 -8.20 17.56
N ASN A 88 9.53 -8.03 18.07
CA ASN A 88 10.45 -9.13 18.35
C ASN A 88 9.98 -9.96 19.55
#